data_AF-A0A517QGA7-F1
#
_entry.id   AF-A0A517QGA7-F1
#
_cell.length_a   1.000
_cell.length_b   1.000
_cell.length_c   1.000
_cell.angle_alpha   90.00
_cell.angle_beta   90.00
_cell.angle_gamma   90.00
#
_symmetry.space_group_name_H-M   'P 1'
#
loop_
_entity.id
_entity.type
_entity.pdbx_description
1 polymer ?
#
loop_
_entity_poly.entity_id
_entity_poly.type
_entity_poly.pdbx_seq_one_letter_code
_entity_poly.pdbx_strand_id
1 'polypeptide(L)'
;MAYRDARIVGWTESEIVFAHTGIKGSETFYHSKRYPTDMSYENQIAMMEHLALAAPLTLRAFCDHCRQLLSLPEFRFDSENETEWGVVVKQGVEYNISCPYQMDTLQQWDDTVPDGCNFGISLCLYQGHFNAKNHEWAYNQLVSPVAQKIADGFQVPVHYHRTWLGAGKNQSRNETFYPHVN
;
A
#
# COMPACT_ATOMS: atom_id res chain seq x y z
N MET A 1 24.62 -8.90 9.97
CA MET A 1 23.98 -8.09 11.02
C MET A 1 22.49 -8.14 10.74
N ALA A 2 21.70 -8.76 11.62
CA ALA A 2 20.25 -8.91 11.42
C ALA A 2 19.53 -7.87 12.28
N TYR A 3 18.82 -6.94 11.65
CA TYR A 3 17.94 -6.00 12.35
C TYR A 3 16.64 -6.74 12.67
N ARG A 4 16.22 -6.75 13.94
CA ARG A 4 15.09 -7.58 14.39
C ARG A 4 13.76 -6.84 14.38
N ASP A 5 13.75 -5.53 14.63
CA ASP A 5 12.53 -4.72 14.61
C ASP A 5 12.87 -3.27 14.28
N ALA A 6 12.10 -2.66 13.36
CA ALA A 6 12.08 -1.22 13.15
C ALA A 6 10.81 -0.66 13.80
N ARG A 7 10.96 0.27 14.74
CA ARG A 7 9.83 0.96 15.39
C ARG A 7 9.92 2.45 15.09
N ILE A 8 8.79 3.07 14.79
CA ILE A 8 8.71 4.53 14.73
C ILE A 8 8.86 5.04 16.16
N VAL A 9 9.88 5.87 16.38
CA VAL A 9 10.20 6.45 17.69
C VAL A 9 10.03 7.96 17.74
N GLY A 10 9.72 8.58 16.60
CA GLY A 10 9.46 10.00 16.50
C GLY A 10 8.83 10.37 15.17
N TRP A 11 7.94 11.37 15.19
CA TRP A 11 7.29 11.91 14.01
C TRP A 11 7.13 13.43 14.17
N THR A 12 7.45 14.18 13.12
CA THR A 12 7.16 15.61 12.98
C THR A 12 6.50 15.86 11.62
N GLU A 13 6.01 17.08 11.39
CA GLU A 13 5.52 17.50 10.07
C GLU A 13 6.57 17.37 8.97
N SER A 14 7.87 17.37 9.33
CA SER A 14 9.02 17.34 8.42
C SER A 14 9.81 16.03 8.43
N GLU A 15 9.65 15.15 9.43
CA GLU A 15 10.50 13.94 9.58
C GLU A 15 9.76 12.72 10.18
N ILE A 16 10.14 11.51 9.74
CA ILE A 16 9.86 10.26 10.46
C ILE A 16 11.17 9.67 10.97
N VAL A 17 11.22 9.29 12.25
CA VAL A 17 12.38 8.66 12.88
C VAL A 17 12.07 7.20 13.17
N PHE A 18 12.80 6.31 12.50
CA PHE A 18 12.77 4.87 12.80
C PHE A 18 13.96 4.52 13.68
N ALA A 19 13.72 3.92 14.85
CA ALA A 19 14.76 3.27 15.62
C ALA A 19 14.79 1.78 15.30
N HIS A 20 16.00 1.27 15.13
CA HIS A 20 16.26 -0.13 14.94
C HIS A 20 17.00 -0.66 16.15
N THR A 21 16.56 -1.81 16.64
CA THR A 21 17.33 -2.62 17.59
C THR A 21 18.02 -3.74 16.83
N GLY A 22 19.35 -3.74 16.88
CA GLY A 22 20.19 -4.82 16.37
C GLY A 22 20.91 -5.51 17.51
N ILE A 23 21.13 -6.82 17.40
CA ILE A 23 21.98 -7.57 18.33
C ILE A 23 23.22 -8.02 17.55
N LYS A 24 24.43 -7.69 18.05
CA LYS A 24 25.70 -8.19 17.52
C LYS A 24 26.50 -8.76 18.70
N GLY A 25 26.57 -10.09 18.79
CA GLY A 25 27.11 -10.75 19.98
C GLY A 25 26.18 -10.58 21.19
N SER A 26 26.70 -10.09 22.31
CA SER A 26 25.93 -9.73 23.52
C SER A 26 25.51 -8.26 23.56
N GLU A 27 25.85 -7.46 22.55
CA GLU A 27 25.59 -6.02 22.54
C GLU A 27 24.33 -5.67 21.73
N THR A 28 23.49 -4.82 22.32
CA THR A 28 22.31 -4.23 21.68
C THR A 28 22.67 -2.85 21.12
N PHE A 29 22.42 -2.62 19.84
CA PHE A 29 22.68 -1.36 19.16
C PHE A 29 21.38 -0.68 18.76
N TYR A 30 21.36 0.65 18.91
CA TYR A 30 20.26 1.51 18.48
C TYR A 30 20.72 2.34 17.29
N HIS A 31 20.05 2.18 16.15
CA HIS A 31 20.28 3.03 14.99
C HIS A 31 18.99 3.77 14.64
N SER A 32 18.99 5.08 14.80
CA SER A 32 17.90 5.94 14.34
C SER A 32 18.22 6.52 12.97
N LYS A 33 17.27 6.42 12.04
CA LYS A 33 17.35 7.07 10.74
C LYS A 33 16.17 8.01 10.57
N ARG A 34 16.46 9.26 10.20
CA ARG A 34 15.49 10.31 9.95
C ARG A 34 15.17 10.34 8.45
N TYR A 35 13.91 10.52 8.12
CA TYR A 35 13.43 10.60 6.75
C TYR A 35 12.57 11.85 6.60
N PRO A 36 12.88 12.77 5.67
CA PRO A 36 12.04 13.93 5.44
C PRO A 36 10.64 13.53 4.97
N THR A 37 9.62 14.29 5.35
CA THR A 37 8.21 14.06 4.95
C THR A 37 7.86 14.74 3.63
N ASP A 38 8.66 15.72 3.17
CA ASP A 38 8.51 16.44 1.91
C ASP A 38 9.35 15.82 0.79
N MET A 39 9.38 14.49 0.66
CA MET A 39 10.21 13.85 -0.36
C MET A 39 9.83 14.32 -1.78
N SER A 40 10.67 15.19 -2.36
CA SER A 40 10.82 15.40 -3.80
C SER A 40 11.45 14.15 -4.42
N TYR A 41 10.57 13.19 -4.55
CA TYR A 41 10.60 11.99 -5.36
C TYR A 41 11.21 12.15 -6.77
N GLU A 42 12.54 12.14 -6.90
CA GLU A 42 13.23 11.71 -8.15
C GLU A 42 13.07 10.19 -8.34
N ASN A 43 11.81 9.78 -8.43
CA ASN A 43 11.29 8.54 -7.87
C ASN A 43 11.36 7.32 -8.77
N GLN A 44 11.99 6.27 -8.29
CA GLN A 44 11.68 4.92 -8.77
C GLN A 44 10.94 4.18 -7.66
N ILE A 45 9.69 3.80 -7.94
CA ILE A 45 8.99 2.79 -7.14
C ILE A 45 9.85 1.52 -7.19
N ALA A 46 10.16 0.96 -6.02
CA ALA A 46 10.94 -0.27 -5.92
C ALA A 46 10.05 -1.51 -6.03
N MET A 47 8.85 -1.39 -5.47
CA MET A 47 7.85 -2.45 -5.39
C MET A 47 6.46 -1.81 -5.33
N MET A 48 5.52 -2.43 -6.03
CA MET A 48 4.11 -2.07 -5.98
C MET A 48 3.28 -3.33 -5.81
N GLU A 49 2.44 -3.34 -4.78
CA GLU A 49 1.52 -4.45 -4.51
C GLU A 49 0.12 -4.03 -4.93
N HIS A 50 -0.56 -4.87 -5.72
CA HIS A 50 -1.85 -4.56 -6.31
C HIS A 50 -2.96 -5.38 -5.68
N LEU A 51 -3.95 -4.65 -5.16
CA LEU A 51 -5.21 -5.18 -4.66
C LEU A 51 -6.36 -4.74 -5.57
N ALA A 52 -7.42 -5.54 -5.63
CA ALA A 52 -8.65 -5.18 -6.29
C ALA A 52 -9.88 -5.64 -5.49
N LEU A 53 -10.97 -4.89 -5.58
CA LEU A 53 -12.25 -5.26 -4.99
C LEU A 53 -13.42 -4.59 -5.71
N ALA A 54 -14.63 -5.06 -5.39
CA ALA A 54 -15.89 -4.46 -5.83
C ALA A 54 -16.57 -3.74 -4.67
N ALA A 55 -16.94 -2.47 -4.87
CA ALA A 55 -17.75 -1.71 -3.91
C ALA A 55 -18.71 -0.74 -4.64
N PRO A 56 -19.97 -0.61 -4.22
CA PRO A 56 -20.94 0.29 -4.85
C PRO A 56 -20.78 1.74 -4.33
N LEU A 57 -19.56 2.28 -4.41
CA LEU A 57 -19.20 3.60 -3.89
C LEU A 57 -18.55 4.46 -4.98
N THR A 58 -18.61 5.78 -4.80
CA THR A 58 -17.75 6.70 -5.56
C THR A 58 -16.32 6.63 -5.04
N LEU A 59 -15.33 7.05 -5.85
CA LEU A 59 -13.94 7.09 -5.41
C LEU A 59 -13.75 7.87 -4.10
N ARG A 60 -14.39 9.04 -3.97
CA ARG A 60 -14.26 9.88 -2.76
C ARG A 60 -14.79 9.17 -1.52
N ALA A 61 -15.98 8.57 -1.61
CA ALA A 61 -16.56 7.83 -0.49
C ALA A 61 -15.72 6.60 -0.11
N PHE A 62 -15.18 5.89 -1.12
CA PHE A 62 -14.29 4.77 -0.92
C PHE A 62 -12.99 5.20 -0.21
N CYS A 63 -12.32 6.23 -0.72
CA CYS A 63 -11.10 6.79 -0.13
C CYS A 63 -11.32 7.29 1.30
N ASP A 64 -12.44 7.97 1.57
CA ASP A 64 -12.79 8.44 2.92
C ASP A 64 -13.01 7.29 3.90
N HIS A 65 -13.60 6.18 3.43
CA HIS A 65 -13.77 5.00 4.25
C HIS A 65 -12.41 4.31 4.51
N CYS A 66 -11.58 4.12 3.48
CA CYS A 66 -10.20 3.61 3.64
C CYS A 66 -9.38 4.48 4.59
N ARG A 67 -9.53 5.82 4.51
CA ARG A 67 -8.89 6.77 5.41
C ARG A 67 -9.20 6.46 6.87
N GLN A 68 -10.46 6.17 7.18
CA GLN A 68 -10.89 5.84 8.55
C GLN A 68 -10.33 4.47 8.97
N LEU A 69 -10.53 3.42 8.16
CA LEU A 69 -10.10 2.05 8.48
C LEU A 69 -8.58 1.92 8.70
N LEU A 70 -7.79 2.60 7.88
CA LEU A 70 -6.34 2.50 7.85
C LEU A 70 -5.66 3.68 8.57
N SER A 71 -6.46 4.59 9.13
CA SER A 71 -6.03 5.84 9.76
C SER A 71 -5.07 6.63 8.86
N LEU A 72 -5.44 6.80 7.58
CA LEU A 72 -4.64 7.53 6.60
C LEU A 72 -4.86 9.04 6.75
N PRO A 73 -3.89 9.86 6.29
CA PRO A 73 -4.13 11.28 6.03
C PRO A 73 -5.19 11.51 4.93
N GLU A 74 -5.50 12.77 4.67
CA GLU A 74 -6.39 13.15 3.58
C GLU A 74 -5.79 12.78 2.21
N PHE A 75 -6.65 12.27 1.32
CA PHE A 75 -6.27 11.93 -0.04
C PHE A 75 -6.20 13.18 -0.93
N ARG A 76 -5.21 13.21 -1.81
CA ARG A 76 -5.17 14.12 -2.95
C ARG A 76 -5.79 13.41 -4.14
N PHE A 77 -6.68 14.09 -4.85
CA PHE A 77 -7.44 13.50 -5.96
C PHE A 77 -6.98 14.09 -7.29
N ASP A 78 -6.94 13.23 -8.30
CA ASP A 78 -6.69 13.61 -9.68
C ASP A 78 -7.45 12.66 -10.61
N SER A 79 -7.45 12.97 -11.90
CA SER A 79 -8.14 12.18 -12.91
C SER A 79 -7.53 12.36 -14.29
N GLU A 80 -7.55 11.30 -15.08
CA GLU A 80 -7.10 11.33 -16.46
C GLU A 80 -7.88 10.31 -17.29
N ASN A 81 -8.29 10.74 -18.49
CA ASN A 81 -8.98 9.92 -19.48
C ASN A 81 -10.22 9.21 -18.90
N GLU A 82 -10.13 7.90 -18.70
CA GLU A 82 -11.23 7.02 -18.29
C GLU A 82 -11.19 6.65 -16.80
N THR A 83 -10.28 7.25 -16.02
CA THR A 83 -10.10 6.93 -14.60
C THR A 83 -9.92 8.15 -13.71
N GLU A 84 -10.39 8.02 -12.48
CA GLU A 84 -10.04 8.90 -11.37
C GLU A 84 -9.23 8.13 -10.32
N TRP A 85 -8.39 8.84 -9.57
CA TRP A 85 -7.64 8.24 -8.48
C TRP A 85 -7.41 9.19 -7.30
N GLY A 86 -7.22 8.59 -6.12
CA GLY A 86 -6.81 9.25 -4.90
C GLY A 86 -5.45 8.73 -4.46
N VAL A 87 -4.55 9.65 -4.06
CA VAL A 87 -3.22 9.32 -3.54
C VAL A 87 -3.04 9.87 -2.12
N VAL A 88 -2.49 9.05 -1.23
CA VAL A 88 -1.99 9.49 0.07
C VAL A 88 -0.69 8.75 0.42
N VAL A 89 0.20 9.42 1.14
CA VAL A 89 1.45 8.82 1.64
C VAL A 89 1.39 8.72 3.15
N LYS A 90 1.67 7.54 3.70
CA LYS A 90 1.80 7.30 5.13
C LYS A 90 3.01 6.41 5.39
N GLN A 91 3.91 6.86 6.25
CA GLN A 91 5.08 6.08 6.69
C GLN A 91 5.97 5.58 5.54
N GLY A 92 6.13 6.39 4.48
CA GLY A 92 6.94 6.04 3.31
C GLY A 92 6.29 5.01 2.38
N VAL A 93 5.00 4.73 2.57
CA VAL A 93 4.16 3.94 1.66
C VAL A 93 3.15 4.87 0.99
N GLU A 94 3.07 4.81 -0.33
CA GLU A 94 2.00 5.46 -1.08
C GLU A 94 0.83 4.49 -1.27
N TYR A 95 -0.36 4.99 -1.00
CA TYR A 95 -1.63 4.32 -1.25
C TYR A 95 -2.26 5.06 -2.41
N ASN A 96 -2.32 4.40 -3.57
CA ASN A 96 -2.99 4.90 -4.75
C ASN A 96 -4.25 4.06 -4.97
N ILE A 97 -5.41 4.69 -4.90
CA ILE A 97 -6.71 4.06 -5.13
C ILE A 97 -7.25 4.62 -6.43
N SER A 98 -7.56 3.74 -7.38
CA SER A 98 -8.06 4.08 -8.70
C SER A 98 -9.43 3.45 -8.94
N CYS A 99 -10.27 4.17 -9.69
CA CYS A 99 -11.60 3.74 -10.10
C CYS A 99 -11.81 4.17 -11.56
N PRO A 100 -12.20 3.26 -12.45
CA PRO A 100 -12.63 3.64 -13.79
C PRO A 100 -13.99 4.36 -13.73
N TYR A 101 -14.25 5.25 -14.68
CA TYR A 101 -15.57 5.90 -14.81
C TYR A 101 -16.64 4.92 -15.28
N GLN A 102 -16.26 3.96 -16.13
CA GLN A 102 -17.16 2.91 -16.59
C GLN A 102 -16.98 1.66 -15.73
N MET A 103 -18.09 1.17 -15.16
CA MET A 103 -18.11 -0.10 -14.43
C MET A 103 -17.57 -1.24 -15.31
N ASP A 104 -16.92 -2.21 -14.66
CA ASP A 104 -16.39 -3.44 -15.28
C ASP A 104 -15.28 -3.24 -16.33
N THR A 105 -14.66 -2.06 -16.40
CA THR A 105 -13.54 -1.80 -17.31
C THR A 105 -12.16 -1.98 -16.68
N LEU A 106 -12.07 -2.10 -15.35
CA LEU A 106 -10.78 -2.25 -14.65
C LEU A 106 -10.00 -3.49 -15.13
N GLN A 107 -10.69 -4.61 -15.35
CA GLN A 107 -10.07 -5.83 -15.90
C GLN A 107 -9.60 -5.66 -17.36
N GLN A 108 -10.23 -4.77 -18.13
CA GLN A 108 -9.80 -4.52 -19.51
C GLN A 108 -8.44 -3.83 -19.56
N TRP A 109 -8.07 -3.11 -18.50
CA TRP A 109 -6.76 -2.48 -18.35
C TRP A 109 -5.71 -3.41 -17.74
N ASP A 110 -6.16 -4.41 -16.98
CA ASP A 110 -5.31 -5.36 -16.28
C ASP A 110 -6.00 -6.73 -16.21
N ASP A 111 -5.57 -7.66 -17.06
CA ASP A 111 -6.14 -9.00 -17.20
C ASP A 111 -5.94 -9.88 -15.95
N THR A 112 -5.13 -9.42 -14.98
CA THR A 112 -4.95 -10.09 -13.70
C THR A 112 -5.98 -9.68 -12.65
N VAL A 113 -6.76 -8.62 -12.90
CA VAL A 113 -7.84 -8.18 -12.00
C VAL A 113 -9.05 -9.13 -12.14
N PRO A 114 -9.61 -9.64 -11.03
CA PRO A 114 -10.81 -10.47 -11.08
C PRO A 114 -12.04 -9.72 -11.61
N ASP A 115 -12.91 -10.45 -12.32
CA ASP A 115 -14.16 -9.95 -12.89
C ASP A 115 -15.01 -9.20 -11.85
N GLY A 116 -15.59 -8.07 -12.28
CA GLY A 116 -16.50 -7.26 -11.46
C GLY A 116 -15.83 -6.36 -10.42
N CYS A 117 -14.49 -6.38 -10.29
CA CYS A 117 -13.79 -5.39 -9.47
C CYS A 117 -13.86 -4.01 -10.14
N ASN A 118 -14.15 -2.97 -9.33
CA ASN A 118 -14.22 -1.59 -9.78
C ASN A 118 -13.29 -0.65 -9.01
N PHE A 119 -12.52 -1.17 -8.05
CA PHE A 119 -11.45 -0.44 -7.39
C PHE A 119 -10.13 -1.19 -7.52
N GLY A 120 -9.09 -0.49 -7.99
CA GLY A 120 -7.70 -0.95 -7.96
C GLY A 120 -6.92 -0.17 -6.90
N ILE A 121 -6.20 -0.86 -6.03
CA ILE A 121 -5.37 -0.25 -4.98
C ILE A 121 -3.92 -0.66 -5.21
N SER A 122 -3.04 0.32 -5.37
CA SER A 122 -1.60 0.11 -5.43
C SER A 122 -0.94 0.59 -4.14
N LEU A 123 -0.22 -0.31 -3.48
CA LEU A 123 0.59 -0.03 -2.31
C LEU A 123 2.06 0.06 -2.75
N CYS A 124 2.59 1.28 -2.85
CA CYS A 124 3.90 1.53 -3.43
C CYS A 124 4.96 1.76 -2.36
N LEU A 125 6.06 1.02 -2.46
CA LEU A 125 7.29 1.27 -1.71
C LEU A 125 8.31 1.93 -2.62
N TYR A 126 8.78 3.11 -2.23
CA TYR A 126 9.84 3.82 -2.96
C TYR A 126 11.22 3.24 -2.66
N GLN A 127 12.18 3.43 -3.57
CA GLN A 127 13.54 2.91 -3.39
C GLN A 127 14.24 3.36 -2.09
N GLY A 128 13.87 4.52 -1.52
CA GLY A 128 14.38 4.99 -0.24
C GLY A 128 13.83 4.26 1.00
N HIS A 129 12.76 3.48 0.85
CA HIS A 129 12.14 2.74 1.95
C HIS A 129 13.05 1.61 2.42
N PHE A 130 13.20 1.43 3.73
CA PHE A 130 14.13 0.41 4.29
C PHE A 130 13.80 -1.02 3.82
N ASN A 131 12.51 -1.29 3.61
CA ASN A 131 12.01 -2.58 3.12
C ASN A 131 11.65 -2.57 1.63
N ALA A 132 12.14 -1.61 0.84
CA ALA A 132 11.79 -1.40 -0.57
C ALA A 132 11.87 -2.66 -1.47
N LYS A 133 12.65 -3.66 -1.08
CA LYS A 133 12.84 -4.93 -1.81
C LYS A 133 12.56 -6.17 -0.96
N ASN A 134 12.00 -6.00 0.24
CA ASN A 134 11.71 -7.10 1.15
C ASN A 134 10.25 -7.53 0.99
N HIS A 135 10.05 -8.53 0.12
CA HIS A 135 8.72 -9.06 -0.20
C HIS A 135 7.99 -9.66 0.99
N GLU A 136 8.70 -10.41 1.83
CA GLU A 136 8.10 -11.04 3.00
C GLU A 136 7.60 -9.97 3.98
N TRP A 137 8.38 -8.89 4.16
CA TRP A 137 7.94 -7.74 4.94
C TRP A 137 6.75 -7.04 4.28
N ALA A 138 6.81 -6.75 2.98
CA ALA A 138 5.73 -6.09 2.26
C ALA A 138 4.43 -6.89 2.37
N TYR A 139 4.51 -8.21 2.20
CA TYR A 139 3.37 -9.08 2.36
C TYR A 139 2.81 -9.06 3.80
N ASN A 140 3.65 -9.40 4.79
CA ASN A 140 3.20 -9.60 6.17
C ASN A 140 2.83 -8.31 6.91
N GLN A 141 3.45 -7.19 6.56
CA GLN A 141 3.31 -5.91 7.30
C GLN A 141 2.50 -4.87 6.54
N LEU A 142 2.32 -5.04 5.24
CA LEU A 142 1.59 -4.09 4.40
C LEU A 142 0.39 -4.75 3.71
N VAL A 143 0.61 -5.71 2.82
CA VAL A 143 -0.46 -6.31 2.00
C VAL A 143 -1.53 -6.98 2.87
N SER A 144 -1.17 -8.00 3.64
CA SER A 144 -2.14 -8.79 4.40
C SER A 144 -2.92 -7.94 5.42
N PRO A 145 -2.28 -7.08 6.25
CA PRO A 145 -3.00 -6.23 7.18
C PRO A 145 -3.92 -5.20 6.50
N VAL A 146 -3.49 -4.61 5.38
CA VAL A 146 -4.30 -3.63 4.64
C VAL A 146 -5.48 -4.30 3.97
N ALA A 147 -5.23 -5.38 3.22
CA ALA A 147 -6.27 -6.11 2.50
C ALA A 147 -7.32 -6.66 3.46
N GLN A 148 -6.90 -7.24 4.59
CA GLN A 148 -7.84 -7.77 5.58
C GLN A 148 -8.70 -6.67 6.22
N LYS A 149 -8.11 -5.53 6.58
CA LYS A 149 -8.88 -4.39 7.13
C LYS A 149 -9.90 -3.83 6.14
N ILE A 150 -9.54 -3.78 4.86
CA ILE A 150 -10.46 -3.35 3.80
C ILE A 150 -11.56 -4.41 3.64
N ALA A 151 -11.22 -5.70 3.58
CA ALA A 151 -12.20 -6.77 3.48
C ALA A 151 -13.22 -6.71 4.63
N ASP A 152 -12.73 -6.59 5.87
CA ASP A 152 -13.57 -6.47 7.07
C ASP A 152 -14.39 -5.17 7.07
N GLY A 153 -13.81 -4.05 6.66
CA GLY A 153 -14.48 -2.75 6.71
C GLY A 153 -15.58 -2.58 5.65
N PHE A 154 -15.37 -3.10 4.44
CA PHE A 154 -16.33 -3.04 3.35
C PHE A 154 -17.24 -4.28 3.26
N GLN A 155 -16.96 -5.32 4.05
CA GLN A 155 -17.68 -6.59 4.03
C GLN A 155 -17.73 -7.22 2.62
N VAL A 156 -16.62 -7.11 1.89
CA VAL A 156 -16.42 -7.71 0.57
C VAL A 156 -15.04 -8.38 0.48
N PRO A 157 -14.86 -9.37 -0.42
CA PRO A 157 -13.53 -9.92 -0.67
C PRO A 157 -12.57 -8.86 -1.24
N VAL A 158 -11.29 -8.95 -0.86
CA VAL A 158 -10.19 -8.16 -1.45
C VAL A 158 -9.19 -9.11 -2.08
N HIS A 159 -8.89 -8.90 -3.35
CA HIS A 159 -8.03 -9.76 -4.15
C HIS A 159 -6.63 -9.18 -4.25
N TYR A 160 -5.62 -9.92 -3.80
CA TYR A 160 -4.21 -9.61 -4.04
C TYR A 160 -3.75 -10.37 -5.29
N HIS A 161 -3.61 -9.64 -6.40
CA HIS A 161 -3.51 -10.25 -7.74
C HIS A 161 -2.16 -10.03 -8.43
N ARG A 162 -1.37 -9.04 -8.00
CA ARG A 162 -0.05 -8.78 -8.62
C ARG A 162 0.93 -8.07 -7.69
N THR A 163 2.21 -8.41 -7.84
CA THR A 163 3.34 -7.59 -7.41
C THR A 163 4.10 -7.09 -8.64
N TRP A 164 4.38 -5.80 -8.73
CA TRP A 164 5.28 -5.21 -9.71
C TRP A 164 6.63 -4.88 -9.06
N LEU A 165 7.74 -5.25 -9.73
CA LEU A 165 9.12 -5.15 -9.21
C LEU A 165 10.07 -4.39 -10.14
N GLY A 166 9.49 -3.59 -11.04
CA GLY A 166 10.20 -2.95 -12.14
C GLY A 166 9.64 -3.35 -13.50
N ALA A 167 10.07 -2.62 -14.53
CA ALA A 167 9.65 -2.86 -15.91
C ALA A 167 9.85 -4.33 -16.33
N GLY A 168 8.78 -4.96 -16.79
CA GLY A 168 8.76 -6.37 -17.21
C GLY A 168 8.85 -7.40 -16.08
N LYS A 169 8.87 -6.98 -14.81
CA LYS A 169 9.02 -7.85 -13.64
C LYS A 169 7.75 -7.89 -12.80
N ASN A 170 6.71 -8.48 -13.38
CA ASN A 170 5.45 -8.74 -12.67
C ASN A 170 5.44 -10.16 -12.10
N GLN A 171 4.89 -10.31 -10.90
CA GLN A 171 4.58 -11.59 -10.30
C GLN A 171 3.08 -11.67 -10.05
N SER A 172 2.41 -12.63 -10.66
CA SER A 172 1.01 -12.91 -10.38
C SER A 172 0.84 -13.41 -8.94
N ARG A 173 -0.27 -13.01 -8.33
CA ARG A 173 -0.73 -13.45 -7.02
C ARG A 173 -2.16 -13.94 -7.18
N ASN A 174 -2.56 -14.90 -6.37
CA ASN A 174 -3.88 -15.51 -6.44
C ASN A 174 -4.41 -15.70 -5.02
N GLU A 175 -4.39 -14.62 -4.24
CA GLU A 175 -4.85 -14.64 -2.87
C GLU A 175 -6.06 -13.73 -2.71
N THR A 176 -7.02 -14.16 -1.90
CA THR A 176 -8.24 -13.42 -1.60
C THR A 176 -8.43 -13.36 -0.10
N PHE A 177 -8.55 -12.14 0.42
CA PHE A 177 -8.86 -11.86 1.81
C PHE A 177 -10.38 -11.73 1.92
N TYR A 178 -11.00 -12.67 2.64
CA TYR A 178 -12.43 -12.63 2.92
C TYR A 178 -12.70 -11.86 4.21
N PRO A 179 -13.85 -11.16 4.31
CA PRO A 179 -14.25 -10.53 5.56
C PRO A 179 -14.32 -11.57 6.69
N HIS A 180 -13.80 -11.23 7.85
CA HIS A 180 -14.08 -11.99 9.05
C HIS A 180 -15.57 -11.85 9.40
N VAL A 181 -16.22 -13.00 9.64
CA VAL A 181 -17.59 -13.02 10.16
C VAL A 181 -17.53 -12.56 11.62
N ASN A 182 -18.14 -11.41 11.91
CA ASN A 182 -18.36 -10.94 13.28
C ASN A 182 -19.48 -11.73 13.96
#